data_AF-A0A2E7Z386-F1
#
_entry.id   AF-A0A2E7Z386-F1
#
_cell.length_a   1.000
_cell.length_b   1.000
_cell.length_c   1.000
_cell.angle_alpha   90.00
_cell.angle_beta   90.00
_cell.angle_gamma   90.00
#
_symmetry.space_group_name_H-M   'P 1'
#
loop_
_entity.id
_entity.type
_entity.pdbx_description
1 polymer ?
#
loop_
_entity_poly.entity_id
_entity_poly.type
_entity_poly.pdbx_seq_one_letter_code
_entity_poly.pdbx_strand_id
1 'polypeptide(L)'
;MSFDLPEFANDGCVFCSIVVGDTEASWEVRPTGDSRVACFHNRLKWSRIMLLVVPVEHMTQEGLWKSDVLVDTGRLIVAFGDKHCGDEGFRAISNFGLQAHQSQIHGHIHLVSGTSRQIQTGDRKSQHPASGEFDVNEYEIEETPFAARIAPSNPTTQRKMWSTGQLLETSQAAFEIVEKHSADGFRLISSFEPANSSQPAGSNDASLFVLGGGQLGLYV
;
A
#
# COMPACT_ATOMS: atom_id res chain seq x y z
N MET A 1 -17.70 1.41 -10.12
CA MET A 1 -17.64 0.00 -9.68
C MET A 1 -16.99 0.00 -8.30
N SER A 2 -17.36 -0.90 -7.39
CA SER A 2 -16.67 -1.04 -6.11
C SER A 2 -15.67 -2.19 -6.22
N PHE A 3 -14.48 -2.02 -5.64
CA PHE A 3 -13.45 -3.06 -5.59
C PHE A 3 -13.49 -3.87 -4.30
N ASP A 4 -14.41 -3.54 -3.40
CA ASP A 4 -14.50 -4.16 -2.11
C ASP A 4 -15.07 -5.57 -2.21
N LEU A 5 -14.55 -6.44 -1.35
CA LEU A 5 -15.12 -7.75 -1.15
C LEU A 5 -16.57 -7.61 -0.60
N PRO A 6 -17.46 -8.58 -0.85
CA PRO A 6 -18.80 -8.56 -0.28
C PRO A 6 -18.74 -8.35 1.24
N GLU A 7 -19.39 -7.29 1.73
CA GLU A 7 -19.47 -7.04 3.17
C GLU A 7 -20.23 -8.18 3.85
N PHE A 8 -19.55 -8.92 4.71
CA PHE A 8 -20.21 -9.69 5.76
C PHE A 8 -20.38 -8.75 6.96
N ALA A 9 -21.45 -8.96 7.74
CA ALA A 9 -21.68 -8.17 8.96
C ALA A 9 -20.40 -8.07 9.80
N ASN A 10 -20.17 -6.91 10.41
CA ASN A 10 -18.95 -6.54 11.16
C ASN A 10 -18.52 -7.62 12.19
N ASP A 11 -19.49 -8.38 12.71
CA ASP A 11 -19.34 -9.51 13.64
C ASP A 11 -18.40 -10.63 13.16
N GLY A 12 -18.06 -10.70 11.87
CA GLY A 12 -17.14 -11.69 11.29
C GLY A 12 -15.72 -11.18 11.01
N CYS A 13 -15.41 -9.91 11.27
CA CYS A 13 -14.13 -9.33 10.89
C CYS A 13 -13.03 -9.63 11.92
N VAL A 14 -12.05 -10.47 11.55
CA VAL A 14 -10.92 -10.81 12.44
C VAL A 14 -10.06 -9.61 12.83
N PHE A 15 -9.92 -8.60 11.96
CA PHE A 15 -9.17 -7.38 12.30
C PHE A 15 -9.93 -6.52 13.31
N CYS A 16 -11.26 -6.44 13.24
CA CYS A 16 -12.06 -5.83 14.30
C CYS A 16 -11.86 -6.57 15.62
N SER A 17 -11.96 -7.92 15.62
CA SER A 17 -11.71 -8.72 16.83
C SER A 17 -10.32 -8.51 17.41
N ILE A 18 -9.29 -8.36 16.56
CA ILE A 18 -7.93 -8.01 17.02
C ILE A 18 -7.90 -6.61 17.64
N VAL A 19 -8.48 -5.61 16.96
CA VAL A 19 -8.51 -4.21 17.41
C VAL A 19 -9.21 -4.05 18.76
N VAL A 20 -10.34 -4.74 18.99
CA VAL A 20 -11.06 -4.69 20.27
C VAL A 20 -10.47 -5.59 21.35
N GLY A 21 -9.51 -6.46 20.99
CA GLY A 21 -8.79 -7.33 21.94
C GLY A 21 -9.39 -8.72 22.15
N ASP A 22 -10.42 -9.10 21.38
CA ASP A 22 -11.04 -10.43 21.42
C ASP A 22 -10.18 -11.51 20.75
N THR A 23 -9.26 -11.11 19.86
CA THR A 23 -8.29 -11.99 19.20
C THR A 23 -6.86 -11.52 19.44
N GLU A 24 -5.96 -12.44 19.80
CA GLU A 24 -4.57 -12.10 20.05
C GLU A 24 -3.81 -11.70 18.77
N ALA A 25 -2.94 -10.71 18.91
CA ALA A 25 -1.97 -10.29 17.90
C ALA A 25 -0.65 -9.89 18.56
N SER A 26 0.44 -9.96 17.80
CA SER A 26 1.75 -9.42 18.22
C SER A 26 1.84 -7.96 17.78
N TRP A 27 1.79 -7.04 18.73
CA TRP A 27 1.59 -5.62 18.46
C TRP A 27 2.89 -4.83 18.32
N GLU A 28 2.90 -3.90 17.38
CA GLU A 28 3.84 -2.77 17.34
C GLU A 28 3.17 -1.50 17.89
N VAL A 29 1.88 -1.30 17.59
CA VAL A 29 1.03 -0.21 18.13
C VAL A 29 -0.35 -0.76 18.42
N ARG A 30 -0.69 -0.83 19.71
CA ARG A 30 -2.05 -1.10 20.16
C ARG A 30 -2.91 0.17 20.06
N PRO A 31 -4.18 0.06 19.66
CA PRO A 31 -5.07 1.22 19.67
C PRO A 31 -5.33 1.71 21.09
N THR A 32 -5.37 3.03 21.23
CA THR A 32 -5.81 3.79 22.42
C THR A 32 -7.02 4.65 22.05
N GLY A 33 -7.61 5.38 23.01
CA GLY A 33 -8.86 6.14 22.80
C GLY A 33 -8.85 7.11 21.60
N ASP A 34 -7.71 7.71 21.27
CA ASP A 34 -7.57 8.67 20.15
C ASP A 34 -6.89 8.04 18.91
N SER A 35 -6.63 6.73 18.93
CA SER A 35 -5.95 6.05 17.83
C SER A 35 -6.86 5.86 16.63
N ARG A 36 -6.44 6.34 15.47
CA ARG A 36 -7.13 6.09 14.19
C ARG A 36 -6.64 4.83 13.47
N VAL A 37 -5.41 4.42 13.79
CA VAL A 37 -4.72 3.29 13.17
C VAL A 37 -4.01 2.44 14.22
N ALA A 38 -3.81 1.16 13.91
CA ALA A 38 -3.06 0.22 14.73
C ALA A 38 -2.09 -0.59 13.87
N CYS A 39 -1.07 -1.19 14.49
CA CYS A 39 -0.02 -1.92 13.78
C CYS A 39 0.35 -3.21 14.53
N PHE A 40 0.33 -4.34 13.82
CA PHE A 40 0.69 -5.64 14.37
C PHE A 40 1.36 -6.52 13.31
N HIS A 41 2.06 -7.56 13.77
CA HIS A 41 2.72 -8.52 12.89
C HIS A 41 1.70 -9.39 12.18
N ASN A 42 1.92 -9.59 10.87
CA ASN A 42 1.18 -10.58 10.11
C ASN A 42 1.52 -11.99 10.64
N ARG A 43 0.55 -12.91 10.56
CA ARG A 43 0.77 -14.32 10.88
C ARG A 43 1.62 -15.03 9.82
N LEU A 44 1.60 -14.54 8.57
CA LEU A 44 2.44 -15.03 7.49
C LEU A 44 3.91 -14.62 7.71
N LYS A 45 4.84 -15.54 7.44
CA LYS A 45 6.27 -15.39 7.77
C LYS A 45 7.21 -15.54 6.57
N TRP A 46 6.73 -15.24 5.36
CA TRP A 46 7.52 -15.40 4.14
C TRP A 46 8.51 -14.25 3.88
N SER A 47 8.41 -13.16 4.64
CA SER A 47 9.38 -12.07 4.67
C SER A 47 9.91 -11.88 6.09
N ARG A 48 11.11 -11.30 6.24
CA ARG A 48 11.74 -11.07 7.55
C ARG A 48 10.86 -10.18 8.45
N ILE A 49 10.29 -9.13 7.87
CA ILE A 49 9.32 -8.24 8.49
C ILE A 49 8.08 -8.23 7.60
N MET A 50 6.95 -8.50 8.23
CA MET A 50 5.64 -8.36 7.62
C MET A 50 4.66 -7.80 8.65
N LEU A 51 4.40 -6.49 8.60
CA LEU A 51 3.43 -5.83 9.46
C LEU A 51 2.13 -5.58 8.70
N LEU A 52 1.05 -5.45 9.45
CA LEU A 52 -0.25 -4.98 9.00
C LEU A 52 -0.52 -3.66 9.72
N VAL A 53 -0.68 -2.59 8.96
CA VAL A 53 -1.22 -1.33 9.46
C VAL A 53 -2.68 -1.27 9.04
N VAL A 54 -3.57 -1.12 10.03
CA VAL A 54 -5.02 -1.18 9.85
C VAL A 54 -5.68 0.04 10.49
N PRO A 55 -6.83 0.53 9.98
CA PRO A 55 -7.66 1.51 10.67
C PRO A 55 -8.30 0.85 11.90
N VAL A 56 -8.52 1.64 12.95
CA VAL A 56 -9.21 1.19 14.17
C VAL A 56 -10.70 1.02 13.92
N GLU A 57 -11.31 2.00 13.25
CA GLU A 57 -12.67 1.86 12.76
C GLU A 57 -12.72 0.91 11.57
N HIS A 58 -13.75 0.08 11.52
CA HIS A 58 -13.96 -0.80 10.37
C HIS A 58 -14.24 0.04 9.13
N MET A 59 -13.39 -0.13 8.11
CA MET A 59 -13.60 0.42 6.78
C MET A 59 -13.05 -0.55 5.76
N THR A 60 -13.60 -0.49 4.56
CA THR A 60 -13.15 -1.31 3.45
C THR A 60 -11.76 -0.90 2.95
N GLN A 61 -11.19 -1.67 2.05
CA GLN A 61 -9.89 -1.34 1.46
C GLN A 61 -9.98 -0.04 0.64
N GLU A 62 -11.06 0.14 -0.12
CA GLU A 62 -11.33 1.40 -0.82
C GLU A 62 -11.57 2.55 0.16
N GLY A 63 -12.34 2.32 1.22
CA GLY A 63 -12.61 3.32 2.27
C GLY A 63 -11.32 3.83 2.95
N LEU A 64 -10.39 2.93 3.27
CA LEU A 64 -9.08 3.32 3.81
C LEU A 64 -8.35 4.24 2.84
N TRP A 65 -8.19 3.84 1.58
CA TRP A 65 -7.37 4.57 0.61
C TRP A 65 -8.01 5.87 0.08
N LYS A 66 -9.30 6.10 0.36
CA LYS A 66 -10.00 7.35 0.04
C LYS A 66 -10.23 8.28 1.24
N SER A 67 -9.85 7.85 2.44
CA SER A 67 -10.01 8.65 3.67
C SER A 67 -8.69 9.28 4.12
N ASP A 68 -8.80 10.29 4.98
CA ASP A 68 -7.65 10.93 5.62
C ASP A 68 -6.93 10.01 6.64
N VAL A 69 -7.56 8.91 7.07
CA VAL A 69 -6.91 7.85 7.87
C VAL A 69 -5.68 7.28 7.15
N LEU A 70 -5.69 7.27 5.81
CA LEU A 70 -4.53 6.86 5.00
C LEU A 70 -3.25 7.63 5.35
N VAL A 71 -3.37 8.91 5.70
CA VAL A 71 -2.20 9.73 6.07
C VAL A 71 -1.59 9.24 7.38
N ASP A 72 -2.42 8.87 8.36
CA ASP A 72 -1.96 8.30 9.63
C ASP A 72 -1.39 6.89 9.43
N THR A 73 -2.00 6.09 8.55
CA THR A 73 -1.47 4.79 8.11
C THR A 73 -0.08 4.96 7.49
N GLY A 74 0.08 5.92 6.58
CA GLY A 74 1.34 6.17 5.88
C GLY A 74 2.48 6.60 6.80
N ARG A 75 2.18 7.43 7.82
CA ARG A 75 3.14 7.80 8.88
C ARG A 75 3.63 6.58 9.65
N LEU A 76 2.73 5.65 10.02
CA LEU A 76 3.13 4.41 10.68
C LEU A 76 3.96 3.50 9.77
N ILE A 77 3.59 3.39 8.50
CA ILE A 77 4.37 2.64 7.50
C ILE A 77 5.81 3.15 7.43
N VAL A 78 6.00 4.46 7.33
CA VAL A 78 7.35 5.08 7.30
C VAL A 78 8.10 4.83 8.61
N ALA A 79 7.45 5.07 9.75
CA ALA A 79 8.09 4.93 11.07
C ALA A 79 8.54 3.49 11.35
N PHE A 80 7.69 2.49 11.06
CA PHE A 80 8.06 1.09 11.26
C PHE A 80 8.98 0.54 10.17
N GLY A 81 8.92 1.12 8.97
CA GLY A 81 9.87 0.85 7.89
C GLY A 81 11.29 1.22 8.32
N ASP A 82 11.45 2.38 8.96
CA ASP A 82 12.74 2.79 9.51
C ASP A 82 13.20 1.91 10.64
N LYS A 83 12.31 1.70 11.63
CA LYS A 83 12.63 0.93 12.83
C LYS A 83 13.09 -0.48 12.48
N HIS A 84 12.47 -1.10 11.47
CA HIS A 84 12.68 -2.52 11.22
C HIS A 84 13.49 -2.80 9.95
N CYS A 85 13.41 -1.97 8.91
CA CYS A 85 13.85 -2.30 7.55
C CYS A 85 14.81 -1.27 6.94
N GLY A 86 15.38 -0.36 7.75
CA GLY A 86 16.24 0.73 7.25
C GLY A 86 17.37 0.27 6.33
N ASP A 87 18.06 -0.83 6.68
CA ASP A 87 19.27 -1.28 5.96
C ASP A 87 18.98 -2.02 4.64
N GLU A 88 17.77 -2.54 4.45
CA GLU A 88 17.39 -3.34 3.27
C GLU A 88 16.22 -2.76 2.47
N GLY A 89 15.65 -1.65 2.95
CA GLY A 89 14.45 -1.05 2.38
C GLY A 89 13.19 -1.88 2.66
N PHE A 90 12.05 -1.38 2.19
CA PHE A 90 10.77 -2.04 2.39
C PHE A 90 9.77 -1.69 1.30
N ARG A 91 8.65 -2.40 1.30
CA ARG A 91 7.49 -2.13 0.45
C ARG A 91 6.24 -1.90 1.28
N ALA A 92 5.42 -0.98 0.81
CA ALA A 92 4.05 -0.84 1.27
C ALA A 92 3.13 -1.43 0.19
N ILE A 93 2.28 -2.40 0.56
CA ILE A 93 1.49 -3.19 -0.40
C ILE A 93 0.04 -3.26 0.07
N SER A 94 -0.90 -3.06 -0.86
CA SER A 94 -2.32 -3.20 -0.59
C SER A 94 -3.03 -3.86 -1.78
N ASN A 95 -3.89 -4.83 -1.50
CA ASN A 95 -4.56 -5.66 -2.50
C ASN A 95 -6.05 -5.34 -2.52
N PHE A 96 -6.62 -5.18 -3.72
CA PHE A 96 -8.03 -4.86 -3.95
C PHE A 96 -8.68 -5.96 -4.78
N GLY A 97 -9.70 -6.58 -4.21
CA GLY A 97 -10.44 -7.67 -4.83
C GLY A 97 -9.72 -9.03 -4.81
N LEU A 98 -10.49 -10.08 -5.11
CA LEU A 98 -10.01 -11.46 -5.06
C LEU A 98 -8.88 -11.74 -6.05
N GLN A 99 -8.93 -11.13 -7.25
CA GLN A 99 -7.90 -11.31 -8.29
C GLN A 99 -6.52 -10.78 -7.88
N ALA A 100 -6.49 -9.82 -6.95
CA ALA A 100 -5.26 -9.30 -6.36
C ALA A 100 -4.87 -9.99 -5.04
N HIS A 101 -5.59 -11.04 -4.65
CA HIS A 101 -5.44 -11.79 -3.40
C HIS A 101 -5.79 -10.99 -2.13
N GLN A 102 -6.76 -10.07 -2.21
CA GLN A 102 -7.34 -9.52 -1.00
C GLN A 102 -8.10 -10.63 -0.25
N SER A 103 -7.72 -10.90 0.99
CA SER A 103 -8.32 -11.97 1.80
C SER A 103 -9.12 -11.46 3.01
N GLN A 104 -8.96 -10.19 3.37
CA GLN A 104 -9.66 -9.54 4.48
C GLN A 104 -10.40 -8.31 3.95
N ILE A 105 -11.66 -8.16 4.36
CA ILE A 105 -12.51 -7.03 3.95
C ILE A 105 -12.08 -5.71 4.60
N HIS A 106 -11.49 -5.78 5.79
CA HIS A 106 -11.02 -4.63 6.56
C HIS A 106 -9.74 -4.07 5.92
N GLY A 107 -9.75 -2.79 5.59
CA GLY A 107 -8.67 -2.13 4.87
C GLY A 107 -7.33 -2.26 5.59
N HIS A 108 -6.28 -2.62 4.88
CA HIS A 108 -4.96 -2.76 5.47
C HIS A 108 -3.85 -2.45 4.46
N ILE A 109 -2.69 -2.07 5.00
CA ILE A 109 -1.45 -1.96 4.23
C ILE A 109 -0.42 -2.88 4.85
N HIS A 110 0.15 -3.74 4.02
CA HIS A 110 1.30 -4.55 4.38
C HIS A 110 2.56 -3.70 4.35
N LEU A 111 3.36 -3.75 5.42
CA LEU A 111 4.76 -3.36 5.38
C LEU A 111 5.60 -4.61 5.25
N VAL A 112 6.37 -4.74 4.18
CA VAL A 112 7.17 -5.93 3.89
C VAL A 112 8.63 -5.54 3.74
N SER A 113 9.55 -6.20 4.45
CA SER A 113 10.99 -5.98 4.27
C SER A 113 11.45 -6.27 2.84
N GLY A 114 12.44 -5.50 2.38
CA GLY A 114 13.05 -5.59 1.05
C GLY A 114 12.28 -4.84 -0.04
N THR A 115 12.99 -4.44 -1.08
CA THR A 115 12.45 -3.77 -2.27
C THR A 115 11.97 -4.78 -3.34
N SER A 116 11.14 -4.33 -4.30
CA SER A 116 10.70 -5.19 -5.42
C SER A 116 11.63 -5.01 -6.61
N ARG A 117 12.36 -6.08 -6.96
CA ARG A 117 13.20 -6.10 -8.17
C ARG A 117 12.36 -6.05 -9.44
N GLN A 118 11.20 -6.73 -9.48
CA GLN A 118 10.33 -6.79 -10.66
C GLN A 118 9.84 -5.40 -11.08
N ILE A 119 9.49 -4.56 -10.11
CA ILE A 119 9.08 -3.17 -10.37
C ILE A 119 10.26 -2.31 -10.84
N GLN A 120 11.44 -2.50 -10.23
CA GLN A 120 12.64 -1.75 -10.59
C GLN A 120 13.14 -2.07 -12.01
N THR A 121 12.89 -3.27 -12.52
CA THR A 121 13.36 -3.72 -13.84
C THR A 121 12.30 -3.62 -14.94
N GLY A 122 11.11 -3.09 -14.65
CA GLY A 122 10.03 -2.98 -15.64
C GLY A 122 10.40 -2.05 -16.81
N ASP A 123 10.02 -2.43 -18.02
CA ASP A 123 10.27 -1.63 -19.22
C ASP A 123 9.17 -0.59 -19.41
N ARG A 124 9.54 0.70 -19.45
CA ARG A 124 8.59 1.80 -19.69
C ARG A 124 8.06 1.71 -21.13
N LYS A 125 6.75 1.56 -21.30
CA LYS A 125 6.09 1.41 -22.61
C LYS A 125 5.63 2.74 -23.21
N SER A 126 4.95 3.55 -22.41
CA SER A 126 4.29 4.77 -22.87
C SER A 126 4.17 5.76 -21.71
N GLN A 127 4.26 7.04 -22.06
CA GLN A 127 3.89 8.13 -21.17
C GLN A 127 2.45 8.52 -21.50
N HIS A 128 1.56 8.42 -20.53
CA HIS A 128 0.26 9.08 -20.66
C HIS A 128 0.46 10.59 -20.46
N PRO A 129 -0.36 11.45 -21.09
CA PRO A 129 -0.37 12.86 -20.75
C PRO A 129 -0.52 13.00 -19.23
N ALA A 130 0.30 13.84 -18.61
CA ALA A 130 0.19 14.12 -17.18
C ALA A 130 -1.27 14.43 -16.84
N SER A 131 -1.85 13.68 -15.90
CA SER A 131 -3.21 13.92 -15.45
C SER A 131 -3.15 14.98 -14.35
N GLY A 132 -3.08 16.25 -14.74
CA GLY A 132 -2.96 17.35 -13.79
C GLY A 132 -1.60 17.39 -13.11
N GLU A 133 -1.56 17.08 -11.80
CA GLU A 133 -0.37 17.20 -10.94
C GLU A 133 0.46 15.90 -10.83
N PHE A 134 0.12 14.87 -11.60
CA PHE A 134 0.76 13.56 -11.57
C PHE A 134 1.22 13.10 -12.94
N ASP A 135 2.42 12.53 -12.98
CA ASP A 135 2.98 11.83 -14.12
C ASP A 135 2.57 10.35 -14.05
N VAL A 136 1.90 9.88 -15.10
CA VAL A 136 1.47 8.48 -15.23
C VAL A 136 2.23 7.82 -16.39
N ASN A 137 2.97 6.76 -16.08
CA ASN A 137 3.77 6.01 -17.05
C ASN A 137 3.39 4.53 -17.00
N GLU A 138 3.11 3.93 -18.15
CA GLU A 138 2.85 2.48 -18.24
C GLU A 138 4.15 1.69 -18.33
N TYR A 139 4.12 0.51 -17.73
CA TYR A 139 5.23 -0.42 -17.67
C TYR A 139 4.79 -1.81 -18.13
N GLU A 140 5.71 -2.53 -18.73
CA GLU A 140 5.61 -3.98 -18.85
C GLU A 140 6.33 -4.61 -17.67
N ILE A 141 5.58 -5.34 -16.85
CA ILE A 141 6.08 -6.10 -15.71
C ILE A 141 5.63 -7.55 -15.91
N GLU A 142 6.57 -8.48 -15.74
CA GLU A 142 6.32 -9.91 -15.90
C GLU A 142 5.11 -10.35 -15.06
N GLU A 143 4.25 -11.20 -15.63
CA GLU A 143 3.03 -11.73 -14.99
C GLU A 143 2.01 -10.68 -14.52
N THR A 144 2.14 -9.42 -14.97
CA THR A 144 1.21 -8.34 -14.65
C THR A 144 0.57 -7.81 -15.94
N PRO A 145 -0.74 -8.07 -16.19
CA PRO A 145 -1.41 -7.65 -17.42
C PRO A 145 -1.40 -6.13 -17.66
N PHE A 146 -1.45 -5.34 -16.58
CA PHE A 146 -1.37 -3.89 -16.63
C PHE A 146 -0.52 -3.37 -15.47
N ALA A 147 0.48 -2.56 -15.77
CA ALA A 147 1.25 -1.85 -14.76
C ALA A 147 1.39 -0.37 -15.10
N ALA A 148 1.15 0.49 -14.11
CA ALA A 148 1.36 1.92 -14.24
C ALA A 148 2.04 2.49 -13.00
N ARG A 149 3.00 3.38 -13.21
CA ARG A 149 3.64 4.18 -12.17
C ARG A 149 2.98 5.56 -12.15
N ILE A 150 2.43 5.93 -11.00
CA ILE A 150 1.95 7.28 -10.72
C ILE A 150 2.98 7.98 -9.83
N ALA A 151 3.42 9.16 -10.23
CA ALA A 151 4.35 9.97 -9.45
C ALA A 151 3.92 11.44 -9.45
N PRO A 152 4.09 12.18 -8.33
CA PRO A 152 3.86 13.62 -8.32
C PRO A 152 4.76 14.33 -9.34
N SER A 153 4.20 15.24 -10.14
CA SER A 153 4.98 16.00 -11.13
C SER A 153 5.97 16.97 -10.46
N ASN A 154 5.68 17.40 -9.23
CA ASN A 154 6.62 18.12 -8.38
C ASN A 154 7.48 17.11 -7.60
N PRO A 155 8.81 17.06 -7.81
CA PRO A 155 9.68 16.07 -7.18
C PRO A 155 9.58 16.06 -5.65
N THR A 156 9.43 14.86 -5.09
CA THR A 156 9.34 14.60 -3.65
C THR A 156 9.86 13.19 -3.39
N THR A 157 10.20 12.88 -2.14
CA THR A 157 10.71 11.55 -1.77
C THR A 157 9.57 10.62 -1.40
N GLN A 158 9.79 9.31 -1.55
CA GLN A 158 8.83 8.27 -1.16
C GLN A 158 8.37 8.45 0.29
N ARG A 159 9.31 8.73 1.20
CA ARG A 159 9.05 9.08 2.60
C ARG A 159 8.11 10.27 2.75
N LYS A 160 8.41 11.37 2.05
CA LYS A 160 7.65 12.61 2.18
C LYS A 160 6.23 12.46 1.63
N MET A 161 6.08 11.79 0.50
CA MET A 161 4.77 11.46 -0.05
C MET A 161 3.95 10.65 0.97
N TRP A 162 4.50 9.57 1.51
CA TRP A 162 3.79 8.69 2.45
C TRP A 162 3.55 9.26 3.85
N SER A 163 4.22 10.36 4.23
CA SER A 163 4.05 10.98 5.55
C SER A 163 3.14 12.21 5.54
N THR A 164 2.59 12.58 4.37
CA THR A 164 1.82 13.82 4.15
C THR A 164 0.54 13.56 3.36
N GLY A 165 -0.28 14.61 3.16
CA GLY A 165 -1.49 14.54 2.35
C GLY A 165 -1.26 14.15 0.89
N GLN A 166 -0.02 14.26 0.39
CA GLN A 166 0.36 13.83 -0.97
C GLN A 166 0.05 12.34 -1.21
N LEU A 167 0.09 11.49 -0.18
CA LEU A 167 -0.30 10.09 -0.32
C LEU A 167 -1.77 9.94 -0.72
N LEU A 168 -2.65 10.74 -0.13
CA LEU A 168 -4.08 10.71 -0.43
C LEU A 168 -4.36 11.25 -1.84
N GLU A 169 -3.71 12.33 -2.25
CA GLU A 169 -3.81 12.87 -3.61
C GLU A 169 -3.30 11.86 -4.66
N THR A 170 -2.15 11.22 -4.38
CA THR A 170 -1.58 10.17 -5.25
C THR A 170 -2.50 8.94 -5.33
N SER A 171 -3.14 8.57 -4.21
CA SER A 171 -4.15 7.51 -4.17
C SER A 171 -5.32 7.82 -5.09
N GLN A 172 -5.88 9.03 -5.03
CA GLN A 172 -6.99 9.45 -5.89
C GLN A 172 -6.62 9.34 -7.38
N ALA A 173 -5.43 9.81 -7.77
CA ALA A 173 -4.93 9.65 -9.13
C ALA A 173 -4.78 8.16 -9.53
N ALA A 174 -4.34 7.29 -8.61
CA ALA A 174 -4.29 5.85 -8.85
C ALA A 174 -5.67 5.25 -9.11
N PHE A 175 -6.69 5.68 -8.36
CA PHE A 175 -8.07 5.22 -8.56
C PHE A 175 -8.63 5.61 -9.94
N GLU A 176 -8.29 6.79 -10.46
CA GLU A 176 -8.70 7.20 -11.81
C GLU A 176 -8.11 6.30 -12.92
N ILE A 177 -6.94 5.71 -12.67
CA ILE A 177 -6.29 4.76 -13.58
C ILE A 177 -6.91 3.37 -13.44
N VAL A 178 -7.04 2.85 -12.23
CA VAL A 178 -7.52 1.46 -12.01
C VAL A 178 -8.98 1.29 -12.48
N GLU A 179 -9.81 2.33 -12.34
CA GLU A 179 -11.21 2.30 -12.82
C GLU A 179 -11.32 2.10 -14.34
N LYS A 180 -10.30 2.50 -15.10
CA LYS A 180 -10.26 2.38 -16.56
C LYS A 180 -9.62 1.07 -17.03
N HIS A 181 -8.67 0.54 -16.26
CA HIS A 181 -7.76 -0.51 -16.73
C HIS A 181 -7.79 -1.81 -15.93
N SER A 182 -8.39 -1.83 -14.73
CA SER A 182 -8.26 -2.95 -13.80
C SER A 182 -9.50 -3.20 -12.94
N ALA A 183 -10.67 -3.29 -13.59
CA ALA A 183 -11.96 -3.44 -12.92
C ALA A 183 -12.09 -4.70 -12.04
N ASP A 184 -11.36 -5.78 -12.36
CA ASP A 184 -11.50 -7.08 -11.68
C ASP A 184 -10.64 -7.22 -10.41
N GLY A 185 -9.81 -6.22 -10.10
CA GLY A 185 -8.92 -6.18 -8.94
C GLY A 185 -7.52 -5.67 -9.30
N PHE A 186 -6.82 -5.10 -8.32
CA PHE A 186 -5.49 -4.51 -8.50
C PHE A 186 -4.68 -4.50 -7.20
N ARG A 187 -3.38 -4.25 -7.32
CA ARG A 187 -2.45 -4.07 -6.20
C ARG A 187 -1.82 -2.69 -6.29
N LEU A 188 -1.82 -1.99 -5.17
CA LEU A 188 -1.03 -0.78 -4.96
C LEU A 188 0.27 -1.14 -4.26
N ILE A 189 1.38 -0.64 -4.79
CA ILE A 189 2.72 -0.91 -4.24
C ILE A 189 3.62 0.31 -4.32
N SER A 190 4.33 0.58 -3.23
CA SER A 190 5.41 1.56 -3.17
C SER A 190 6.67 0.91 -2.61
N SER A 191 7.82 1.22 -3.21
CA SER A 191 9.14 0.78 -2.75
C SER A 191 9.89 1.90 -2.08
N PHE A 192 10.45 1.62 -0.90
CA PHE A 192 11.30 2.51 -0.13
C PHE A 192 12.71 1.94 -0.15
N GLU A 193 13.62 2.62 -0.85
CA GLU A 193 15.00 2.18 -0.95
C GLU A 193 15.70 2.22 0.41
N PRO A 194 16.74 1.39 0.63
CA PRO A 194 17.50 1.37 1.87
C PRO A 194 18.06 2.74 2.25
N ALA A 195 18.24 2.95 3.55
CA ALA A 195 19.04 4.03 4.06
C ALA A 195 20.50 3.89 3.60
N ASN A 196 21.20 5.00 3.50
CA ASN A 196 22.64 5.04 3.28
C ASN A 196 23.29 6.04 4.24
N SER A 197 24.61 6.22 4.13
CA SER A 197 25.38 7.09 5.03
C SER A 197 24.89 8.54 5.10
N SER A 198 24.14 9.01 4.09
CA SER A 198 23.72 10.41 3.95
C SER A 198 22.21 10.60 4.01
N GLN A 199 21.42 9.54 3.84
CA GLN A 199 19.97 9.63 3.63
C GLN A 199 19.23 8.48 4.32
N PRO A 200 18.06 8.74 4.94
CA PRO A 200 17.22 7.69 5.51
C PRO A 200 16.56 6.83 4.42
N ALA A 201 15.95 5.71 4.82
CA ALA A 201 15.19 4.86 3.90
C ALA A 201 14.04 5.64 3.25
N GLY A 202 13.72 5.33 1.99
CA GLY A 202 12.65 6.02 1.26
C GLY A 202 13.02 7.43 0.77
N SER A 203 14.31 7.77 0.69
CA SER A 203 14.77 9.00 0.04
C SER A 203 14.74 8.93 -1.50
N ASN A 204 14.41 7.78 -2.08
CA ASN A 204 14.16 7.64 -3.51
C ASN A 204 12.94 8.45 -3.98
N ASP A 205 12.87 8.68 -5.29
CA ASP A 205 11.76 9.40 -5.91
C ASP A 205 10.42 8.73 -5.60
N ALA A 206 9.45 9.56 -5.22
CA ALA A 206 8.12 9.10 -4.86
C ALA A 206 7.39 8.49 -6.05
N SER A 207 6.79 7.33 -5.80
CA SER A 207 5.79 6.76 -6.71
C SER A 207 4.86 5.76 -6.03
N LEU A 208 3.71 5.57 -6.66
CA LEU A 208 2.76 4.53 -6.38
C LEU A 208 2.54 3.73 -7.67
N PHE A 209 2.83 2.44 -7.62
CA PHE A 209 2.56 1.53 -8.73
C PHE A 209 1.19 0.90 -8.56
N VAL A 210 0.46 0.88 -9.66
CA VAL A 210 -0.73 0.06 -9.88
C VAL A 210 -0.30 -1.17 -10.66
N LEU A 211 -0.61 -2.35 -10.14
CA LEU A 211 -0.48 -3.63 -10.83
C LEU A 211 -1.87 -4.23 -10.95
N GLY A 212 -2.30 -4.62 -12.15
CA GLY A 212 -3.70 -4.99 -12.40
C GLY A 212 -3.94 -5.65 -13.74
N GLY A 213 -5.19 -5.59 -14.20
CA GLY A 213 -5.66 -6.09 -15.49
C GLY A 213 -5.94 -7.61 -15.54
N GLY A 214 -6.01 -8.28 -14.39
CA GLY A 214 -6.31 -9.71 -14.29
C GLY A 214 -5.77 -10.34 -13.00
N GLN A 215 -5.63 -11.67 -13.00
CA GLN A 215 -5.08 -12.43 -11.88
C GLN A 215 -3.61 -12.04 -11.64
N LEU A 216 -3.29 -11.54 -10.46
CA LEU A 216 -1.93 -11.15 -10.11
C LEU A 216 -1.16 -12.30 -9.45
N GLY A 217 0.16 -12.30 -9.62
CA GLY A 217 1.07 -13.15 -8.83
C GLY A 217 1.04 -12.80 -7.34
N LEU A 218 1.27 -13.80 -6.48
CA LEU A 218 1.35 -13.61 -5.02
C LEU A 218 2.62 -12.87 -4.57
N TYR A 219 3.70 -12.95 -5.36
CA TYR A 219 5.04 -12.53 -4.98
C TYR A 219 5.60 -11.47 -5.95
N VAL A 220 5.11 -10.22 -5.84
CA VAL A 220 5.66 -9.05 -6.57
C VAL A 220 6.37 -8.12 -5.60
#